data_AF-A0A7C7UI83-F1
#
_entry.id   AF-A0A7C7UI83-F1
#
_cell.length_a   1.000
_cell.length_b   1.000
_cell.length_c   1.000
_cell.angle_alpha   90.00
_cell.angle_beta   90.00
_cell.angle_gamma   90.00
#
_symmetry.space_group_name_H-M   'P 1'
#
loop_
_entity.id
_entity.type
_entity.pdbx_description
1 polymer ?
#
loop_
_entity_poly.entity_id
_entity_poly.type
_entity_poly.pdbx_seq_one_letter_code
_entity_poly.pdbx_strand_id
1 'polypeptide(L)'
;MSAEFVNNGKTYRAFYFKDRNEVGNYYNPSGNSLRKQFLRSPLRYRRISSHFSYRPLHPILKIFRPHLGIDYAARPGTPVQAIGSRIVTFLGVKGDPGKLARIRHNHTYSTTYGHLQGFAEGLNLGDSVK
;
A
#
# COMPACT_ATOMS: atom_id res chain seq x y z
N MET A 1 6.91 23.73 -12.24
CA MET A 1 8.05 23.57 -11.30
C MET A 1 8.88 22.38 -11.77
N SER A 2 10.20 22.42 -11.61
CA SER A 2 11.06 21.27 -11.91
C SER A 2 12.09 21.07 -10.79
N ALA A 3 12.58 19.84 -10.65
CA ALA A 3 13.64 19.47 -9.73
C ALA A 3 14.61 18.51 -10.42
N GLU A 4 15.90 18.63 -10.12
CA GLU A 4 16.95 17.75 -10.61
C GLU A 4 17.77 17.22 -9.43
N PHE A 5 18.09 15.93 -9.47
CA PHE A 5 18.85 15.25 -8.44
C PHE A 5 19.85 14.31 -9.09
N VAL A 6 21.12 14.42 -8.72
CA VAL A 6 22.19 13.53 -9.20
C VAL A 6 22.58 12.57 -8.08
N ASN A 7 22.50 11.27 -8.36
CA ASN A 7 22.90 10.22 -7.41
C ASN A 7 23.76 9.19 -8.12
N ASN A 8 24.98 8.97 -7.63
CA ASN A 8 25.97 8.06 -8.21
C ASN A 8 26.15 8.24 -9.73
N GLY A 9 26.28 9.51 -10.17
CA GLY A 9 26.44 9.86 -11.59
C GLY A 9 25.17 9.75 -12.44
N LYS A 10 24.05 9.29 -11.86
CA LYS A 10 22.76 9.22 -12.55
C LYS A 10 21.89 10.44 -12.23
N THR A 11 21.49 11.14 -13.27
CA THR A 11 20.62 12.32 -13.19
C THR A 11 19.14 11.91 -13.19
N TYR A 12 18.41 12.37 -12.19
CA TYR A 12 16.96 12.22 -12.05
C TYR A 12 16.32 13.59 -12.20
N ARG A 13 15.42 13.73 -13.17
CA ARG A 13 14.67 14.97 -13.43
C ARG A 13 13.19 14.75 -13.16
N ALA A 14 12.58 15.72 -12.49
CA ALA A 14 11.18 15.74 -12.14
C ALA A 14 10.54 17.04 -12.64
N PHE A 15 9.45 16.92 -13.38
CA PHE A 15 8.65 18.04 -13.87
C PHE A 15 7.26 17.96 -13.26
N TYR A 16 6.86 18.99 -12.54
CA TYR A 16 5.51 19.11 -12.01
C TYR A 16 4.55 19.52 -13.12
N PHE A 17 3.52 18.71 -13.34
CA PHE A 17 2.44 18.96 -14.29
C PHE A 17 1.09 18.82 -13.59
N LYS A 18 0.17 19.74 -13.86
CA LYS A 18 -1.17 19.80 -13.28
C LYS A 18 -2.17 20.09 -14.38
N ASP A 19 -3.17 19.22 -14.54
CA ASP A 19 -4.33 19.49 -15.40
C ASP A 19 -5.37 20.35 -14.65
N ARG A 20 -6.24 21.04 -15.39
CA ARG A 20 -7.12 22.12 -14.92
C ARG A 20 -7.93 21.79 -13.66
N ASN A 21 -8.22 20.51 -13.38
CA ASN A 21 -8.98 20.07 -12.20
C ASN A 21 -8.32 18.95 -11.38
N GLU A 22 -7.05 18.60 -11.62
CA GLU A 22 -6.38 17.50 -10.91
C GLU A 22 -5.34 17.99 -9.90
N VAL A 23 -5.00 17.13 -8.93
CA VAL A 23 -3.81 17.32 -8.09
C VAL A 23 -2.59 17.16 -8.99
N GLY A 24 -1.70 18.16 -9.03
CA GLY A 24 -0.53 18.08 -9.90
C GLY A 24 0.44 16.99 -9.46
N ASN A 25 1.08 16.37 -10.44
CA ASN A 25 1.97 15.22 -10.27
C ASN A 25 3.34 15.51 -10.87
N TYR A 26 4.34 14.74 -10.44
CA TYR A 26 5.69 14.82 -10.98
C TYR A 26 5.93 13.73 -12.01
N TYR A 27 6.55 14.11 -13.12
CA TYR A 27 6.87 13.25 -14.25
C TYR A 27 8.35 13.33 -14.60
N ASN A 28 8.90 12.27 -15.17
CA ASN A 28 10.25 12.30 -15.72
C ASN A 28 10.25 12.91 -17.13
N PRO A 29 11.43 13.18 -17.75
CA PRO A 29 11.51 13.75 -19.10
C PRO A 29 10.78 12.93 -20.18
N SER A 30 10.60 11.63 -19.96
CA SER A 30 9.89 10.72 -20.88
C SER A 30 8.37 10.69 -20.64
N GLY A 31 7.83 11.55 -19.77
CA GLY A 31 6.40 11.62 -19.46
C GLY A 31 5.89 10.53 -18.50
N ASN A 32 6.77 9.70 -17.95
CA ASN A 32 6.37 8.69 -16.97
C ASN A 32 6.16 9.33 -15.60
N SER A 33 5.07 8.96 -14.92
CA SER A 33 4.83 9.41 -13.56
C SER A 33 5.94 8.93 -12.62
N LEU A 34 6.52 9.86 -11.87
CA LEU A 34 7.48 9.54 -10.82
C LEU A 34 6.80 8.97 -9.57
N ARG A 35 5.47 9.02 -9.51
CA ARG A 35 4.67 8.36 -8.47
C ARG A 35 4.62 6.87 -8.81
N LYS A 36 5.27 6.02 -7.99
CA LYS A 36 5.15 4.55 -8.13
C LYS A 36 3.67 4.18 -8.16
N GLN A 37 3.24 3.53 -9.23
CA GLN A 37 1.88 3.02 -9.34
C GLN A 37 1.73 1.85 -8.37
N PHE A 38 0.84 1.99 -7.40
CA PHE A 38 0.41 0.87 -6.58
C PHE A 38 -0.61 0.03 -7.36
N LEU A 39 -0.59 -1.30 -7.18
CA LEU A 39 -1.69 -2.15 -7.60
C LEU A 39 -2.99 -1.68 -6.93
N ARG A 40 -4.10 -1.76 -7.66
CA ARG A 40 -5.43 -1.38 -7.12
C ARG A 40 -5.94 -2.34 -6.05
N SER A 41 -5.51 -3.60 -6.08
CA SER A 41 -5.90 -4.63 -5.11
C SER A 41 -4.71 -5.56 -4.84
N PRO A 42 -4.53 -6.01 -3.59
CA PRO A 42 -3.46 -6.94 -3.23
C PRO A 42 -3.80 -8.42 -3.43
N LEU A 43 -5.04 -8.77 -3.78
CA LEU A 43 -5.43 -10.15 -4.02
C LEU A 43 -6.58 -10.25 -5.02
N ARG A 44 -6.85 -11.47 -5.49
CA ARG A 44 -8.10 -11.80 -6.19
C ARG A 44 -9.22 -11.99 -5.17
N TYR A 45 -10.22 -11.11 -5.20
CA TYR A 45 -11.31 -11.08 -4.23
C TYR A 45 -12.67 -11.19 -4.92
N ARG A 46 -13.70 -11.60 -4.16
CA ARG A 46 -15.09 -11.67 -4.68
C ARG A 46 -15.81 -10.34 -4.57
N ARG A 47 -15.67 -9.66 -3.42
CA ARG A 47 -16.21 -8.33 -3.15
C ARG A 47 -15.43 -7.64 -2.03
N ILE A 48 -15.58 -6.33 -1.91
CA ILE A 48 -15.16 -5.59 -0.72
C ILE A 48 -16.27 -5.78 0.33
N SER A 49 -15.93 -6.37 1.47
CA SER A 49 -16.88 -6.58 2.57
C SER A 49 -16.99 -5.37 3.50
N SER A 50 -15.92 -4.57 3.59
CA SER A 50 -15.89 -3.33 4.38
C SER A 50 -14.94 -2.33 3.73
N HIS A 51 -15.37 -1.07 3.67
CA HIS A 51 -14.57 0.02 3.12
C HIS A 51 -13.85 0.78 4.24
N PHE A 52 -12.85 1.56 3.85
CA PHE A 52 -12.23 2.53 4.74
C PHE A 52 -13.25 3.58 5.17
N SER A 53 -13.34 3.86 6.47
CA SER A 53 -14.16 4.95 7.00
C SER A 53 -13.64 5.39 8.36
N TYR A 54 -13.61 6.70 8.60
CA TYR A 54 -13.29 7.25 9.91
C TYR A 54 -14.44 7.11 10.92
N ARG A 55 -15.68 6.94 10.43
CA ARG A 55 -16.87 6.97 11.29
C ARG A 55 -17.90 5.89 10.92
N PRO A 56 -17.51 4.62 10.72
CA PRO A 56 -18.50 3.58 10.53
C PRO A 56 -19.18 3.31 11.87
N LEU A 57 -20.50 3.12 11.82
CA LEU A 57 -21.30 2.81 12.99
C LEU A 57 -21.16 1.31 13.29
N HIS A 58 -20.71 0.98 14.49
CA HIS A 58 -20.66 -0.40 14.94
C HIS A 58 -22.09 -0.94 15.14
N PRO A 59 -22.53 -1.99 14.44
CA PRO A 59 -23.94 -2.36 14.35
C PRO A 59 -24.53 -2.81 15.68
N ILE A 60 -23.70 -3.41 16.55
CA ILE A 60 -24.10 -3.92 17.87
C ILE A 60 -23.95 -2.82 18.93
N LEU A 61 -22.71 -2.36 19.16
CA LEU A 61 -22.38 -1.36 20.18
C LEU A 61 -22.94 0.05 19.94
N LYS A 62 -23.45 0.35 18.72
CA LYS A 62 -23.98 1.67 18.32
C LYS A 62 -23.02 2.84 18.53
N ILE A 63 -21.71 2.59 18.54
CA ILE A 63 -20.65 3.60 18.62
C ILE A 63 -19.91 3.72 17.28
N PHE A 64 -19.31 4.88 17.03
CA PHE A 64 -18.42 5.06 15.88
C PHE A 64 -17.04 4.47 16.19
N ARG A 65 -16.59 3.50 15.39
CA ARG A 65 -15.25 2.91 15.51
C ARG A 65 -14.55 2.96 14.16
N PRO A 66 -13.49 3.77 13.98
CA PRO A 66 -12.82 3.90 12.68
C PRO A 66 -12.37 2.56 12.11
N HIS A 67 -12.67 2.34 10.83
CA HIS A 67 -12.11 1.24 10.05
C HIS A 67 -11.05 1.81 9.10
N LEU A 68 -9.79 1.70 9.51
CA LEU A 68 -8.65 2.31 8.81
C LEU A 68 -8.04 1.38 7.75
N GLY A 69 -8.86 0.52 7.15
CA GLY A 69 -8.47 -0.48 6.15
C GLY A 69 -9.58 -0.77 5.16
N ILE A 70 -9.32 -1.70 4.24
CA ILE A 70 -10.30 -2.26 3.31
C ILE A 70 -10.31 -3.76 3.51
N ASP A 71 -11.50 -4.33 3.73
CA ASP A 71 -11.66 -5.77 3.90
C ASP A 71 -12.08 -6.40 2.58
N TYR A 72 -11.26 -7.32 2.10
CA TYR A 72 -11.52 -8.10 0.90
C TYR A 72 -12.06 -9.47 1.27
N ALA A 73 -13.28 -9.79 0.81
CA ALA A 73 -13.83 -11.13 0.97
C ALA A 73 -13.19 -12.09 -0.05
N ALA A 74 -12.34 -12.99 0.43
CA ALA A 74 -11.65 -14.01 -0.35
C ALA A 74 -11.68 -15.37 0.34
N ARG A 75 -11.36 -16.44 -0.39
CA ARG A 75 -11.27 -17.79 0.19
C ARG A 75 -10.03 -17.89 1.09
N PRO A 76 -10.08 -18.66 2.19
CA PRO A 76 -8.88 -18.96 2.98
C PRO A 76 -7.77 -19.51 2.06
N GLY A 77 -6.53 -19.06 2.26
CA GLY A 77 -5.37 -19.44 1.44
C GLY A 77 -5.22 -18.66 0.13
N THR A 78 -6.09 -17.68 -0.16
CA THR A 78 -5.91 -16.81 -1.33
C THR A 78 -4.57 -16.06 -1.23
N PRO A 79 -3.69 -16.14 -2.25
CA PRO A 79 -2.42 -15.42 -2.23
C PRO A 79 -2.60 -13.90 -2.13
N VAL A 80 -1.80 -13.27 -1.28
CA VAL A 80 -1.75 -11.81 -1.11
C VAL A 80 -0.42 -11.30 -1.64
N GLN A 81 -0.48 -10.27 -2.47
CA GLN A 81 0.66 -9.63 -3.11
C GLN A 81 0.85 -8.21 -2.58
N ALA A 82 2.10 -7.77 -2.56
CA ALA A 82 2.43 -6.39 -2.25
C ALA A 82 1.84 -5.49 -3.35
N ILE A 83 1.12 -4.42 -2.98
CA ILE A 83 0.65 -3.46 -3.97
C ILE A 83 1.77 -2.58 -4.53
N GLY A 84 2.96 -2.61 -3.93
CA GLY A 84 4.08 -1.79 -4.36
C GLY A 84 5.41 -2.32 -3.84
N SER A 85 6.45 -2.00 -4.57
CA SER A 85 7.78 -2.57 -4.34
C SER A 85 8.59 -1.76 -3.34
N ARG A 86 8.95 -2.37 -2.20
CA ARG A 86 9.92 -1.85 -1.21
C ARG A 86 10.19 -2.89 -0.11
N ILE A 87 10.41 -2.45 1.13
CA ILE A 87 11.00 -3.22 2.22
C ILE A 87 9.92 -3.68 3.19
N VAL A 88 9.98 -4.95 3.57
CA VAL A 88 9.19 -5.52 4.66
C VAL A 88 9.69 -4.97 6.00
N THR A 89 8.83 -4.28 6.73
CA THR A 89 9.15 -3.66 8.03
C THR A 89 8.51 -4.37 9.21
N PHE A 90 7.62 -5.34 8.96
CA PHE A 90 7.09 -6.22 10.01
C PHE A 90 6.60 -7.53 9.40
N LEU A 91 6.89 -8.64 10.09
CA LEU A 91 6.29 -9.96 9.88
C LEU A 91 6.04 -10.57 11.26
N GLY A 92 4.79 -10.94 11.55
CA GLY A 92 4.46 -11.59 12.81
C GLY A 92 2.98 -11.48 13.18
N VAL A 93 2.65 -11.80 14.43
CA VAL A 93 1.30 -11.68 14.98
C VAL A 93 1.22 -10.43 15.85
N LYS A 94 0.21 -9.58 15.64
CA LYS A 94 0.01 -8.36 16.45
C LYS A 94 -1.44 -7.91 16.47
N GLY A 95 -2.01 -7.79 17.67
CA GLY A 95 -3.33 -7.19 17.91
C GLY A 95 -4.46 -7.83 17.11
N ASP A 96 -5.52 -7.05 16.89
CA ASP A 96 -6.74 -7.48 16.18
C ASP A 96 -6.49 -8.07 14.77
N PRO A 97 -5.56 -7.54 13.95
CA PRO A 97 -5.27 -8.13 12.65
C PRO A 97 -4.66 -9.53 12.70
N GLY A 98 -4.21 -10.00 13.88
CA GLY A 98 -3.53 -11.28 14.02
C GLY A 98 -2.21 -11.32 13.24
N LYS A 99 -2.01 -12.38 12.44
CA LYS A 99 -0.82 -12.51 11.60
C LYS A 99 -0.85 -11.48 10.47
N LEU A 100 0.18 -10.65 10.41
CA LEU A 100 0.25 -9.53 9.47
C LEU A 100 1.67 -9.29 8.93
N ALA A 101 1.72 -8.73 7.73
CA ALA A 101 2.92 -8.19 7.11
C ALA A 101 2.77 -6.68 6.90
N ARG A 102 3.85 -5.91 7.11
CA ARG A 102 3.89 -4.47 6.79
C ARG A 102 5.03 -4.19 5.82
N ILE A 103 4.72 -3.42 4.79
CA ILE A 103 5.68 -2.97 3.78
C ILE A 103 5.72 -1.45 3.80
N ARG A 104 6.91 -0.87 3.96
CA ARG A 104 7.13 0.57 3.85
C ARG A 104 7.59 0.87 2.44
N HIS A 105 6.83 1.67 1.68
CA HIS A 105 7.10 2.00 0.27
C HIS A 105 8.07 3.16 0.10
N ASN A 106 7.90 4.18 0.92
CA ASN A 106 8.76 5.37 1.01
C ASN A 106 8.58 6.02 2.39
N HIS A 107 8.99 7.29 2.54
CA HIS A 107 8.84 8.03 3.80
C HIS A 107 7.36 8.27 4.19
N THR A 108 6.45 8.29 3.23
CA THR A 108 5.05 8.69 3.42
C THR A 108 4.10 7.50 3.47
N TYR A 109 4.34 6.48 2.64
CA TYR A 109 3.40 5.39 2.40
C TYR A 109 3.91 4.07 2.97
N SER A 110 3.01 3.37 3.66
CA SER A 110 3.16 1.98 4.06
C SER A 110 1.84 1.24 3.88
N THR A 111 1.92 -0.06 3.70
CA THR A 111 0.75 -0.95 3.55
C THR A 111 0.86 -2.08 4.53
N THR A 112 -0.27 -2.42 5.16
CA THR A 112 -0.36 -3.54 6.10
C THR A 112 -1.35 -4.56 5.55
N TYR A 113 -0.99 -5.83 5.62
CA TYR A 113 -1.81 -6.96 5.20
C TYR A 113 -2.07 -7.81 6.44
N GLY A 114 -3.30 -7.82 6.94
CA GLY A 114 -3.71 -8.54 8.14
C GLY A 114 -4.46 -9.83 7.83
N HIS A 115 -4.78 -10.59 8.89
CA HIS A 115 -5.53 -11.83 8.85
C HIS A 115 -4.92 -12.90 7.93
N LEU A 116 -3.59 -12.90 7.81
CA LEU A 116 -2.86 -13.83 6.95
C LEU A 116 -2.83 -15.23 7.56
N GLN A 117 -2.92 -16.26 6.72
CA GLN A 117 -2.72 -17.64 7.17
C GLN A 117 -1.23 -17.95 7.41
N GLY A 118 -0.35 -17.38 6.58
CA GLY A 118 1.09 -17.61 6.60
C GLY A 118 1.83 -16.55 5.80
N PHE A 119 3.15 -16.64 5.80
CA PHE A 119 4.03 -15.81 4.98
C PHE A 119 4.58 -16.65 3.82
N ALA A 120 5.03 -15.99 2.76
CA ALA A 120 5.73 -16.68 1.67
C ALA A 120 7.00 -17.34 2.20
N GLU A 121 7.34 -18.50 1.65
CA GLU A 121 8.56 -19.22 2.02
C GLU A 121 9.80 -18.35 1.78
N GLY A 122 10.72 -18.33 2.75
CA GLY A 122 11.94 -17.53 2.68
C GLY A 122 11.74 -16.02 2.87
N LEU A 123 10.52 -15.53 3.11
CA LEU A 123 10.27 -14.11 3.36
C LEU A 123 10.69 -13.71 4.78
N ASN A 124 11.60 -12.74 4.87
CA ASN A 124 12.17 -12.24 6.11
C ASN A 124 11.95 -10.73 6.30
N LEU A 125 12.15 -10.28 7.54
CA LEU A 125 12.18 -8.85 7.86
C LEU A 125 13.34 -8.18 7.12
N GLY A 126 13.09 -7.06 6.46
CA GLY A 126 14.10 -6.34 5.66
C GLY A 126 14.10 -6.70 4.18
N ASP A 127 13.41 -7.77 3.77
CA ASP A 127 13.38 -8.19 2.38
C ASP A 127 12.73 -7.14 1.47
N SER A 128 13.27 -7.03 0.26
CA SER A 128 12.65 -6.24 -0.79
C SER A 128 11.62 -7.09 -1.54
N VAL A 129 10.37 -6.66 -1.52
CA VAL A 129 9.27 -7.23 -2.28
C VAL A 129 8.93 -6.36 -3.48
N LYS A 130 8.31 -6.94 -4.50
CA LYS A 130 7.91 -6.24 -5.72
C LYS A 130 6.43 -6.34 -5.98
#